data_AF-A0A9J7ZFC0-F1
#
_entry.id   AF-A0A9J7ZFC0-F1
#
_cell.length_a   1.000
_cell.length_b   1.000
_cell.length_c   1.000
_cell.angle_alpha   90.00
_cell.angle_beta   90.00
_cell.angle_gamma   90.00
#
_symmetry.space_group_name_H-M   'P 1'
#
loop_
_entity.id
_entity.type
_entity.pdbx_description
1 polymer ?
#
loop_
_entity_poly.entity_id
_entity_poly.type
_entity_poly.pdbx_seq_one_letter_code
_entity_poly.pdbx_strand_id
1 'polypeptide(L)'
;IFRNLRGKTMKPTSVHDIFIISFFVFSHLVRGVRINAASAPDCFTLYCFTQYCLYLQLEDCRSGMYPPKGPTYGNVTWYTVNLDLPPSERWTQVIKDKNTELITMVRTIKDMAKGFFNGKLVNLVDEELPLIVDTLPQPFNEEIKGIAAVSGIPLGEITLFNIFYEVFTVCTSVVPLVVNVNFQRGNKTVFKSTNFAGYVGILTGIRPGEFSLTVNERFSVDGGYVGILEWILGWRDGMWMGFLTRKVLENATSYEDAKNQLSQTELLAPAYFILGGNGTGQGCVITRTRINTLDIWELDMKLGRWYVLETNYDHWEKPMIFDDRRTPAMKCMNQVTQANISLASIYDVLSTKPVLNKLTTYTSLMDVSAGTLESYIRDCPNPCTPW
;
A
#
# COMPACT_ATOMS: atom_id res chain seq x y z
N ILE A 1 -10.22 -43.12 46.70
CA ILE A 1 -11.28 -42.46 47.50
C ILE A 1 -10.54 -41.39 48.34
N PHE A 2 -10.33 -40.12 47.97
CA PHE A 2 -11.09 -39.11 47.23
C PHE A 2 -10.16 -38.14 46.44
N ARG A 3 -10.63 -37.77 45.23
CA ARG A 3 -10.54 -36.52 44.43
C ARG A 3 -9.34 -35.56 44.65
N ASN A 4 -8.45 -35.38 43.68
CA ASN A 4 -8.54 -34.56 42.44
C ASN A 4 -8.70 -33.03 42.63
N LEU A 5 -7.60 -32.32 42.36
CA LEU A 5 -7.45 -31.21 41.42
C LEU A 5 -8.55 -30.12 41.43
N ARG A 6 -8.29 -29.03 42.16
CA ARG A 6 -8.68 -27.66 41.79
C ARG A 6 -7.37 -26.88 41.71
N GLY A 7 -6.88 -26.52 40.54
CA GLY A 7 -7.49 -25.51 39.68
C GLY A 7 -6.55 -24.32 39.69
N LYS A 8 -5.35 -24.45 39.10
CA LYS A 8 -4.57 -23.29 38.68
C LYS A 8 -5.38 -22.64 37.57
N THR A 9 -6.08 -21.56 37.89
CA THR A 9 -6.60 -20.62 36.90
C THR A 9 -5.41 -20.16 36.05
N MET A 10 -5.29 -20.72 34.84
CA MET A 10 -4.51 -20.12 33.77
C MET A 10 -5.07 -18.72 33.57
N LYS A 11 -4.26 -17.70 33.88
CA LYS A 11 -4.52 -16.36 33.40
C LYS A 11 -4.52 -16.43 31.86
N PRO A 12 -5.50 -15.85 31.17
CA PRO A 12 -5.45 -15.76 29.72
C PRO A 12 -4.20 -14.95 29.36
N THR A 13 -3.29 -15.57 28.61
CA THR A 13 -2.24 -14.88 27.88
C THR A 13 -2.93 -13.85 26.98
N SER A 14 -2.50 -12.59 27.11
CA SER A 14 -3.02 -11.45 26.35
C SER A 14 -2.96 -11.73 24.85
N VAL A 15 -4.12 -11.90 24.22
CA VAL A 15 -4.27 -11.74 22.77
C VAL A 15 -4.44 -10.24 22.52
N HIS A 16 -3.38 -9.49 22.77
CA HIS A 16 -3.29 -8.07 22.45
C HIS A 16 -2.33 -7.99 21.28
N ASP A 17 -2.85 -7.58 20.13
CA ASP A 17 -2.20 -6.90 19.00
C ASP A 17 -3.05 -7.20 17.76
N ILE A 18 -3.92 -6.24 17.45
CA ILE A 18 -4.90 -6.33 16.38
C ILE A 18 -4.14 -6.23 15.05
N PHE A 19 -4.31 -7.25 14.21
CA PHE A 19 -3.74 -7.26 12.87
C PHE A 19 -4.78 -6.81 11.85
N ILE A 20 -4.44 -5.74 11.15
CA ILE A 20 -5.17 -5.23 10.01
C ILE A 20 -4.62 -5.90 8.75
N ILE A 21 -5.52 -6.46 7.95
CA ILE A 21 -5.15 -7.08 6.68
C ILE A 21 -5.45 -6.08 5.56
N SER A 22 -4.39 -5.42 5.09
CA SER A 22 -4.41 -4.56 3.91
C SER A 22 -3.93 -5.35 2.70
N PHE A 23 -4.70 -5.32 1.62
CA PHE A 23 -4.30 -5.92 0.35
C PHE A 23 -3.79 -4.86 -0.62
N PHE A 24 -2.47 -4.79 -0.79
CA PHE A 24 -1.86 -3.98 -1.83
C PHE A 24 -2.00 -4.67 -3.19
N VAL A 25 -3.08 -4.36 -3.90
CA VAL A 25 -3.28 -4.77 -5.29
C VAL A 25 -3.84 -3.58 -6.06
N PHE A 26 -3.12 -3.14 -7.08
CA PHE A 26 -3.54 -2.13 -8.03
C PHE A 26 -4.42 -2.78 -9.12
N SER A 27 -5.68 -2.38 -9.30
CA SER A 27 -6.56 -2.99 -10.32
C SER A 27 -7.68 -2.03 -10.80
N HIS A 28 -7.54 -1.42 -12.00
CA HIS A 28 -8.38 -1.62 -13.21
C HIS A 28 -8.05 -0.65 -14.36
N LEU A 29 -8.14 -1.17 -15.60
CA LEU A 29 -8.09 -0.41 -16.85
C LEU A 29 -9.47 0.23 -17.12
N VAL A 30 -9.48 1.52 -17.43
CA VAL A 30 -10.69 2.31 -17.73
C VAL A 30 -11.38 1.79 -19.00
N ARG A 31 -12.70 1.53 -18.92
CA ARG A 31 -13.57 1.37 -20.09
C ARG A 31 -13.50 2.66 -20.94
N GLY A 32 -12.97 2.61 -22.17
CA GLY A 32 -13.25 3.67 -23.14
C GLY A 32 -12.27 4.03 -24.25
N VAL A 33 -11.20 3.27 -24.53
CA VAL A 33 -10.25 3.64 -25.62
C VAL A 33 -10.29 2.62 -26.75
N ARG A 34 -10.80 3.03 -27.92
CA ARG A 34 -10.54 2.34 -29.20
C ARG A 34 -9.09 2.60 -29.60
N ILE A 35 -8.24 1.60 -29.54
CA ILE A 35 -6.85 1.68 -30.04
C ILE A 35 -6.81 0.98 -31.40
N ASN A 36 -6.45 1.75 -32.45
CA ASN A 36 -6.16 1.21 -33.78
C ASN A 36 -4.82 0.47 -33.74
N ALA A 37 -4.83 -0.77 -34.25
CA ALA A 37 -3.68 -1.65 -34.30
C ALA A 37 -2.74 -1.30 -35.46
N ALA A 38 -1.44 -1.14 -35.17
CA ALA A 38 -0.36 -1.47 -36.10
C ALA A 38 0.98 -1.62 -35.34
N SER A 39 1.64 -2.76 -35.57
CA SER A 39 2.98 -3.23 -35.11
C SER A 39 3.13 -3.73 -33.66
N ALA A 40 3.24 -5.06 -33.53
CA ALA A 40 3.45 -5.93 -32.34
C ALA A 40 4.80 -6.71 -32.52
N PRO A 41 5.29 -7.63 -31.64
CA PRO A 41 4.65 -8.29 -30.48
C PRO A 41 5.57 -8.40 -29.21
N ASP A 42 5.10 -8.39 -27.96
CA ASP A 42 4.67 -9.56 -27.18
C ASP A 42 4.14 -9.09 -25.79
N CYS A 43 3.05 -8.35 -25.80
CA CYS A 43 2.11 -8.24 -24.69
C CYS A 43 0.91 -7.51 -25.30
N PHE A 44 -0.31 -7.98 -25.07
CA PHE A 44 -1.54 -7.44 -25.69
C PHE A 44 -1.77 -7.81 -27.16
N THR A 45 -2.24 -9.04 -27.37
CA THR A 45 -3.21 -9.29 -28.43
C THR A 45 -4.34 -10.11 -27.85
N LEU A 46 -5.54 -9.53 -27.84
CA LEU A 46 -6.91 -10.05 -27.96
C LEU A 46 -7.15 -11.57 -28.14
N TYR A 47 -6.42 -12.43 -27.45
CA TYR A 47 -6.53 -13.90 -27.46
C TYR A 47 -6.92 -14.46 -26.07
N CYS A 48 -7.02 -13.61 -25.04
CA CYS A 48 -7.44 -14.04 -23.70
C CYS A 48 -8.95 -14.21 -23.52
N PHE A 49 -9.79 -13.81 -24.48
CA PHE A 49 -11.24 -13.82 -24.26
C PHE A 49 -11.94 -15.16 -24.50
N THR A 50 -11.30 -16.15 -25.12
CA THR A 50 -11.97 -17.43 -25.43
C THR A 50 -11.43 -18.64 -24.69
N GLN A 51 -10.25 -18.55 -24.06
CA GLN A 51 -9.65 -19.70 -23.36
C GLN A 51 -9.43 -19.50 -21.85
N TYR A 52 -9.53 -18.26 -21.36
CA TYR A 52 -9.65 -17.95 -19.92
C TYR A 52 -11.12 -17.71 -19.52
N CYS A 53 -12.03 -18.55 -20.02
CA CYS A 53 -13.37 -18.62 -19.45
C CYS A 53 -13.26 -19.00 -17.96
N LEU A 54 -13.64 -18.06 -17.09
CA LEU A 54 -14.40 -18.31 -15.86
C LEU A 54 -13.77 -19.14 -14.73
N TYR A 55 -12.47 -19.43 -14.72
CA TYR A 55 -11.82 -19.92 -13.50
C TYR A 55 -11.22 -18.76 -12.71
N LEU A 56 -12.05 -18.10 -11.89
CA LEU A 56 -11.55 -17.53 -10.64
C LEU A 56 -10.82 -18.67 -9.93
N GLN A 57 -9.48 -18.62 -9.90
CA GLN A 57 -8.68 -19.63 -9.22
C GLN A 57 -8.80 -19.44 -7.72
N LEU A 58 -9.96 -19.81 -7.22
CA LEU A 58 -10.23 -19.98 -5.81
C LEU A 58 -9.51 -21.26 -5.39
N GLU A 59 -8.45 -21.09 -4.62
CA GLU A 59 -7.85 -22.20 -3.90
C GLU A 59 -8.40 -22.25 -2.47
N ASP A 60 -8.24 -23.40 -1.82
CA ASP A 60 -8.52 -23.49 -0.39
C ASP A 60 -7.51 -22.69 0.43
N CYS A 61 -7.94 -22.28 1.63
CA CYS A 61 -7.11 -21.49 2.53
C CYS A 61 -5.79 -22.22 2.81
N ARG A 62 -4.68 -21.58 2.43
CA ARG A 62 -3.35 -22.15 2.64
C ARG A 62 -3.03 -22.19 4.13
N SER A 63 -2.08 -23.05 4.50
CA SER A 63 -1.53 -23.12 5.85
C SER A 63 -0.03 -23.44 5.81
N GLY A 64 0.73 -23.02 6.81
CA GLY A 64 2.16 -23.36 6.93
C GLY A 64 3.05 -22.61 5.93
N MET A 65 2.62 -21.44 5.48
CA MET A 65 3.36 -20.55 4.58
C MET A 65 4.35 -19.65 5.34
N TYR A 66 4.30 -19.65 6.68
CA TYR A 66 5.21 -18.92 7.56
C TYR A 66 6.08 -19.87 8.42
N PRO A 67 7.38 -19.60 8.61
CA PRO A 67 8.13 -18.50 8.00
C PRO A 67 8.28 -18.70 6.48
N PRO A 68 8.31 -17.62 5.67
CA PRO A 68 8.28 -17.74 4.22
C PRO A 68 9.43 -18.57 3.67
N LYS A 69 9.09 -19.57 2.85
CA LYS A 69 10.01 -20.49 2.17
C LYS A 69 9.51 -20.78 0.76
N GLY A 70 10.42 -21.11 -0.16
CA GLY A 70 10.10 -21.51 -1.53
C GLY A 70 10.25 -20.40 -2.58
N PRO A 71 9.70 -20.59 -3.80
CA PRO A 71 9.98 -19.71 -4.93
C PRO A 71 9.17 -18.39 -4.91
N THR A 72 8.20 -18.26 -4.00
CA THR A 72 7.26 -17.13 -3.94
C THR A 72 7.65 -16.03 -2.96
N TYR A 73 8.90 -16.07 -2.46
CA TYR A 73 9.39 -15.12 -1.46
C TYR A 73 10.80 -14.60 -1.76
N GLY A 74 11.05 -13.35 -1.36
CA GLY A 74 12.38 -12.75 -1.27
C GLY A 74 12.49 -11.84 -0.04
N ASN A 75 13.70 -11.69 0.51
CA ASN A 75 13.95 -10.79 1.64
C ASN A 75 13.94 -9.32 1.18
N VAL A 76 13.51 -8.42 2.07
CA VAL A 76 13.51 -6.97 1.83
C VAL A 76 14.67 -6.31 2.58
N THR A 77 15.50 -5.55 1.88
CA THR A 77 16.65 -4.83 2.45
C THR A 77 16.20 -3.67 3.34
N TRP A 78 16.84 -3.51 4.50
CA TRP A 78 16.60 -2.40 5.42
C TRP A 78 17.56 -1.23 5.19
N TYR A 79 17.01 -0.02 5.21
CA TYR A 79 17.74 1.24 5.18
C TYR A 79 17.36 2.09 6.39
N THR A 80 18.24 3.00 6.78
CA THR A 80 17.95 4.05 7.76
C THR A 80 17.83 5.38 7.03
N VAL A 81 16.71 6.07 7.21
CA VAL A 81 16.53 7.46 6.77
C VAL A 81 16.60 8.35 8.00
N ASN A 82 17.62 9.22 8.05
CA ASN A 82 17.82 10.14 9.17
C ASN A 82 17.07 11.45 8.92
N LEU A 83 15.99 11.68 9.69
CA LEU A 83 15.15 12.88 9.63
C LEU A 83 15.87 14.14 10.11
N ASP A 84 17.01 14.02 10.82
CA ASP A 84 17.84 15.16 11.22
C ASP A 84 18.66 15.73 10.05
N LEU A 85 18.82 14.97 8.95
CA LEU A 85 19.47 15.48 7.74
C LEU A 85 18.56 16.45 6.98
N PRO A 86 19.16 17.39 6.21
CA PRO A 86 18.41 18.15 5.22
C PRO A 86 17.57 17.22 4.33
N PRO A 87 16.30 17.55 4.03
CA PRO A 87 15.42 16.70 3.24
C PRO A 87 16.05 16.17 1.95
N SER A 88 16.77 17.00 1.20
CA SER A 88 17.46 16.62 -0.04
C SER A 88 18.55 15.55 0.09
N GLU A 89 19.03 15.26 1.30
CA GLU A 89 20.09 14.27 1.57
C GLU A 89 19.56 12.95 2.15
N ARG A 90 18.29 12.92 2.57
CA ARG A 90 17.72 11.80 3.35
C ARG A 90 17.71 10.46 2.62
N TRP A 91 17.53 10.48 1.30
CA TRP A 91 17.40 9.28 0.47
C TRP A 91 18.68 8.88 -0.24
N THR A 92 19.79 9.63 -0.10
CA THR A 92 21.00 9.45 -0.91
C THR A 92 21.51 8.01 -0.93
N GLN A 93 21.62 7.34 0.23
CA GLN A 93 22.13 5.97 0.29
C GLN A 93 21.18 4.97 -0.39
N VAL A 94 19.87 5.10 -0.13
CA VAL A 94 18.84 4.23 -0.74
C VAL A 94 18.90 4.33 -2.26
N ILE A 95 18.99 5.55 -2.79
CA ILE A 95 19.03 5.79 -4.24
C ILE A 95 20.33 5.30 -4.85
N LYS A 96 21.48 5.49 -4.19
CA LYS A 96 22.76 4.94 -4.69
C LYS A 96 22.70 3.42 -4.89
N ASP A 97 22.10 2.71 -3.94
CA ASP A 97 22.03 1.26 -3.97
C ASP A 97 20.95 0.71 -4.92
N LYS A 98 19.90 1.49 -5.21
CA LYS A 98 18.76 1.10 -6.05
C LYS A 98 18.69 1.85 -7.38
N ASN A 99 19.75 2.56 -7.77
CA ASN A 99 19.70 3.51 -8.89
C ASN A 99 19.36 2.82 -10.21
N THR A 100 19.96 1.66 -10.47
CA THR A 100 19.76 0.91 -11.71
C THR A 100 18.30 0.46 -11.86
N GLU A 101 17.71 -0.06 -10.78
CA GLU A 101 16.31 -0.45 -10.72
C GLU A 101 15.39 0.76 -10.89
N LEU A 102 15.73 1.89 -10.27
CA LEU A 102 14.94 3.11 -10.33
C LEU A 102 14.92 3.70 -11.75
N ILE A 103 16.08 3.81 -12.39
CA ILE A 103 16.20 4.26 -13.79
C ILE A 103 15.35 3.37 -14.71
N THR A 104 15.40 2.05 -14.50
CA THR A 104 14.63 1.10 -15.30
C THR A 104 13.13 1.31 -15.10
N MET A 105 12.68 1.46 -13.86
CA MET A 105 11.28 1.65 -13.52
C MET A 105 10.70 2.97 -14.04
N VAL A 106 11.42 4.06 -13.83
CA VAL A 106 11.00 5.40 -14.28
C VAL A 106 10.88 5.43 -15.81
N ARG A 107 11.81 4.79 -16.53
CA ARG A 107 11.72 4.65 -17.99
C ARG A 107 10.46 3.89 -18.40
N THR A 108 10.16 2.75 -17.75
CA THR A 108 8.94 1.98 -18.02
C THR A 108 7.67 2.82 -17.81
N ILE A 109 7.60 3.57 -16.69
CA ILE A 109 6.45 4.44 -16.40
C ILE A 109 6.34 5.56 -17.44
N LYS A 110 7.46 6.19 -17.84
CA LYS A 110 7.48 7.20 -18.90
C LYS A 110 6.97 6.64 -20.24
N ASP A 111 7.39 5.44 -20.62
CA ASP A 111 6.97 4.82 -21.88
C ASP A 111 5.50 4.41 -21.86
N MET A 112 4.99 3.93 -20.73
CA MET A 112 3.55 3.68 -20.54
C MET A 112 2.76 4.99 -20.65
N ALA A 113 3.21 6.05 -19.96
CA ALA A 113 2.59 7.36 -20.01
C ALA A 113 2.50 7.94 -21.44
N LYS A 114 3.53 7.75 -22.28
CA LYS A 114 3.46 8.17 -23.70
C LYS A 114 2.29 7.53 -24.45
N GLY A 115 2.03 6.25 -24.19
CA GLY A 115 0.95 5.48 -24.82
C GLY A 115 -0.45 5.93 -24.39
N PHE A 116 -0.64 6.29 -23.12
CA PHE A 116 -1.95 6.71 -22.59
C PHE A 116 -2.42 8.09 -23.09
N PHE A 117 -1.48 8.96 -23.46
CA PHE A 117 -1.79 10.37 -23.74
C PHE A 117 -1.45 10.79 -25.17
N ASN A 118 -1.31 9.83 -26.10
CA ASN A 118 -0.99 10.09 -27.52
C ASN A 118 0.21 11.05 -27.70
N GLY A 119 1.24 10.91 -26.86
CA GLY A 119 2.42 11.79 -26.87
C GLY A 119 2.25 13.18 -26.27
N LYS A 120 1.03 13.63 -25.94
CA LYS A 120 0.77 14.95 -25.32
C LYS A 120 1.30 15.08 -23.89
N LEU A 121 1.56 13.96 -23.20
CA LEU A 121 2.13 14.00 -21.84
C LEU A 121 3.62 14.33 -21.80
N VAL A 122 4.34 14.21 -22.91
CA VAL A 122 5.81 14.44 -22.90
C VAL A 122 6.11 15.88 -22.49
N ASN A 123 5.37 16.85 -23.01
CA ASN A 123 5.51 18.26 -22.60
C ASN A 123 5.08 18.46 -21.14
N LEU A 124 4.01 17.79 -20.67
CA LEU A 124 3.61 17.87 -19.26
C LEU A 124 4.73 17.36 -18.34
N VAL A 125 5.33 16.20 -18.65
CA VAL A 125 6.36 15.57 -17.82
C VAL A 125 7.67 16.35 -17.84
N ASP A 126 8.08 16.83 -19.01
CA ASP A 126 9.39 17.45 -19.18
C ASP A 126 9.37 18.96 -18.86
N GLU A 127 8.21 19.65 -18.95
CA GLU A 127 8.09 21.12 -18.75
C GLU A 127 7.24 21.51 -17.53
N GLU A 128 6.10 20.85 -17.28
CA GLU A 128 5.13 21.27 -16.25
C GLU A 128 5.31 20.55 -14.90
N LEU A 129 5.58 19.24 -14.90
CA LEU A 129 5.81 18.47 -13.67
C LEU A 129 7.00 18.96 -12.84
N PRO A 130 8.11 19.45 -13.42
CA PRO A 130 9.16 20.10 -12.63
C PRO A 130 8.65 21.31 -11.84
N LEU A 131 7.70 22.07 -12.38
CA LEU A 131 7.08 23.21 -11.71
C LEU A 131 6.15 22.77 -10.58
N ILE A 132 5.53 21.59 -10.70
CA ILE A 132 4.71 21.01 -9.62
C ILE A 132 5.55 20.75 -8.37
N VAL A 133 6.81 20.31 -8.51
CA VAL A 133 7.66 19.99 -7.35
C VAL A 133 7.78 21.16 -6.37
N ASP A 134 7.96 22.38 -6.89
CA ASP A 134 8.10 23.58 -6.04
C ASP A 134 6.82 23.95 -5.30
N THR A 135 5.69 23.36 -5.69
CA THR A 135 4.39 23.57 -5.06
C THR A 135 4.08 22.51 -4.00
N LEU A 136 4.81 21.39 -3.99
CA LEU A 136 4.62 20.33 -3.00
C LEU A 136 5.08 20.79 -1.62
N PRO A 137 4.41 20.36 -0.54
CA PRO A 137 4.79 20.75 0.81
C PRO A 137 6.16 20.18 1.19
N GLN A 138 6.88 20.89 2.06
CA GLN A 138 8.05 20.33 2.74
C GLN A 138 7.62 19.17 3.65
N PRO A 139 8.46 18.11 3.80
CA PRO A 139 9.80 17.94 3.21
C PRO A 139 9.81 17.30 1.81
N PHE A 140 8.64 16.99 1.24
CA PHE A 140 8.49 16.12 0.08
C PHE A 140 9.13 16.70 -1.19
N ASN A 141 8.96 18.00 -1.42
CA ASN A 141 9.57 18.69 -2.56
C ASN A 141 11.10 18.54 -2.59
N GLU A 142 11.79 18.80 -1.48
CA GLU A 142 13.24 18.76 -1.41
C GLU A 142 13.78 17.33 -1.41
N GLU A 143 13.06 16.37 -0.85
CA GLU A 143 13.40 14.95 -0.99
C GLU A 143 13.31 14.47 -2.44
N ILE A 144 12.27 14.87 -3.18
CA ILE A 144 12.12 14.59 -4.62
C ILE A 144 13.28 15.19 -5.42
N LYS A 145 13.65 16.44 -5.15
CA LYS A 145 14.81 17.10 -5.77
C LYS A 145 16.12 16.37 -5.45
N GLY A 146 16.30 15.96 -4.19
CA GLY A 146 17.45 15.18 -3.74
C GLY A 146 17.58 13.85 -4.48
N ILE A 147 16.47 13.12 -4.63
CA ILE A 147 16.43 11.85 -5.39
C ILE A 147 16.82 12.09 -6.86
N ALA A 148 16.27 13.13 -7.50
CA ALA A 148 16.62 13.47 -8.88
C ALA A 148 18.11 13.80 -9.02
N ALA A 149 18.67 14.61 -8.11
CA ALA A 149 20.08 14.99 -8.12
C ALA A 149 21.02 13.79 -7.94
N VAL A 150 20.70 12.86 -7.02
CA VAL A 150 21.53 11.68 -6.74
C VAL A 150 21.44 10.62 -7.83
N SER A 151 20.24 10.39 -8.38
CA SER A 151 20.00 9.38 -9.42
C SER A 151 20.50 9.82 -10.81
N GLY A 152 20.51 11.13 -11.07
CA GLY A 152 20.72 11.69 -12.41
C GLY A 152 19.48 11.62 -13.30
N ILE A 153 18.33 11.22 -12.76
CA ILE A 153 17.05 11.18 -13.48
C ILE A 153 16.45 12.59 -13.51
N PRO A 154 15.86 13.04 -14.64
CA PRO A 154 15.21 14.35 -14.71
C PRO A 154 14.14 14.54 -13.63
N LEU A 155 14.08 15.73 -13.03
CA LEU A 155 13.18 16.04 -11.91
C LEU A 155 11.71 15.74 -12.23
N GLY A 156 11.25 16.08 -13.43
CA GLY A 156 9.88 15.81 -13.88
C GLY A 156 9.54 14.32 -13.90
N GLU A 157 10.50 13.45 -14.19
CA GLU A 157 10.29 11.99 -14.22
C GLU A 157 10.23 11.37 -12.81
N ILE A 158 11.04 11.85 -11.86
CA ILE A 158 10.91 11.47 -10.44
C ILE A 158 9.58 11.98 -9.87
N THR A 159 9.14 13.15 -10.31
CA THR A 159 7.85 13.72 -9.91
C THR A 159 6.70 12.87 -10.44
N LEU A 160 6.77 12.47 -11.72
CA LEU A 160 5.82 11.53 -12.32
C LEU A 160 5.78 10.21 -11.55
N PHE A 161 6.94 9.68 -11.15
CA PHE A 161 7.02 8.47 -10.32
C PHE A 161 6.27 8.62 -8.99
N ASN A 162 6.35 9.79 -8.35
CA ASN A 162 5.63 10.06 -7.11
C ASN A 162 4.13 10.30 -7.32
N ILE A 163 3.72 10.92 -8.43
CA ILE A 163 2.30 11.05 -8.82
C ILE A 163 1.69 9.69 -9.18
N PHE A 164 2.48 8.78 -9.74
CA PHE A 164 2.01 7.48 -10.20
C PHE A 164 1.28 6.72 -9.09
N TYR A 165 1.82 6.73 -7.87
CA TYR A 165 1.20 6.07 -6.71
C TYR A 165 -0.03 6.78 -6.13
N GLU A 166 -0.36 7.98 -6.60
CA GLU A 166 -1.51 8.78 -6.15
C GLU A 166 -2.71 8.71 -7.11
N VAL A 167 -2.48 8.31 -8.37
CA VAL A 167 -3.48 8.41 -9.45
C VAL A 167 -3.56 7.17 -10.33
N PHE A 168 -2.45 6.45 -10.50
CA PHE A 168 -2.32 5.41 -11.50
C PHE A 168 -2.13 4.04 -10.84
N THR A 169 -3.20 3.24 -10.83
CA THR A 169 -3.16 1.84 -10.41
C THR A 169 -2.81 0.91 -11.57
N VAL A 170 -1.74 1.22 -12.32
CA VAL A 170 -1.35 0.38 -13.47
C VAL A 170 -0.40 -0.72 -13.01
N CYS A 171 -0.54 -1.89 -13.62
CA CYS A 171 0.22 -3.11 -13.33
C CYS A 171 1.70 -2.98 -13.76
N THR A 172 2.48 -2.14 -13.09
CA THR A 172 3.92 -2.08 -13.27
C THR A 172 4.58 -2.78 -12.08
N SER A 173 5.39 -3.81 -12.34
CA SER A 173 6.07 -4.55 -11.27
C SER A 173 7.19 -3.71 -10.64
N VAL A 174 6.89 -3.06 -9.53
CA VAL A 174 7.82 -2.24 -8.73
C VAL A 174 8.62 -3.07 -7.71
N VAL A 175 8.53 -4.40 -7.82
CA VAL A 175 9.20 -5.37 -6.93
C VAL A 175 10.69 -5.07 -6.68
N PRO A 176 11.52 -4.72 -7.69
CA PRO A 176 12.94 -4.46 -7.46
C PRO A 176 13.23 -3.25 -6.54
N LEU A 177 12.27 -2.32 -6.44
CA LEU A 177 12.38 -1.11 -5.62
C LEU A 177 11.90 -1.30 -4.19
N VAL A 178 11.32 -2.45 -3.83
CA VAL A 178 10.83 -2.71 -2.48
C VAL A 178 11.98 -2.65 -1.48
N VAL A 179 11.83 -1.81 -0.47
CA VAL A 179 12.78 -1.60 0.63
C VAL A 179 12.03 -1.45 1.95
N ASN A 180 12.68 -1.79 3.05
CA ASN A 180 12.24 -1.38 4.38
C ASN A 180 13.05 -0.17 4.82
N VAL A 181 12.37 0.78 5.45
CA VAL A 181 12.97 2.02 5.91
C VAL A 181 12.69 2.20 7.39
N ASN A 182 13.74 2.40 8.17
CA ASN A 182 13.68 2.85 9.55
C ASN A 182 13.91 4.37 9.58
N PHE A 183 12.86 5.15 9.78
CA PHE A 183 12.96 6.60 9.88
C PHE A 183 13.37 6.99 11.29
N GLN A 184 14.50 7.67 11.43
CA GLN A 184 15.07 8.01 12.72
C GLN A 184 15.19 9.52 12.92
N ARG A 185 15.01 9.98 14.16
CA ARG A 185 15.29 11.35 14.60
C ARG A 185 16.01 11.27 15.94
N GLY A 186 17.14 11.96 16.08
CA GLY A 186 18.02 11.85 17.25
C GLY A 186 18.47 10.41 17.54
N ASN A 187 18.81 9.64 16.50
CA ASN A 187 19.14 8.21 16.56
C ASN A 187 18.07 7.29 17.17
N LYS A 188 16.81 7.74 17.22
CA LYS A 188 15.68 6.94 17.68
C LYS A 188 14.71 6.71 16.54
N THR A 189 14.21 5.49 16.41
CA THR A 189 13.13 5.18 15.47
C THR A 189 11.90 6.03 15.79
N VAL A 190 11.43 6.76 14.78
CA VAL A 190 10.14 7.46 14.79
C VAL A 190 9.08 6.51 14.25
N PHE A 191 9.30 5.96 13.05
CA PHE A 191 8.43 4.96 12.45
C PHE A 191 9.22 4.05 11.49
N LYS A 192 8.64 2.92 11.13
CA LYS A 192 9.17 1.98 10.14
C LYS A 192 8.18 1.84 8.98
N SER A 193 8.67 1.55 7.79
CA SER A 193 7.84 1.41 6.60
C SER A 193 8.41 0.38 5.63
N THR A 194 7.52 -0.34 4.94
CA THR A 194 7.85 -0.97 3.66
C THR A 194 7.47 0.02 2.57
N ASN A 195 8.43 0.36 1.72
CA ASN A 195 8.31 1.42 0.73
C ASN A 195 9.01 1.07 -0.59
N PHE A 196 8.92 1.96 -1.58
CA PHE A 196 9.65 1.87 -2.84
C PHE A 196 10.75 2.93 -2.90
N ALA A 197 11.97 2.51 -3.25
CA ALA A 197 13.06 3.45 -3.49
C ALA A 197 12.66 4.46 -4.60
N GLY A 198 12.75 5.76 -4.31
CA GLY A 198 12.32 6.84 -5.21
C GLY A 198 10.95 7.44 -4.88
N TYR A 199 10.13 6.78 -4.04
CA TYR A 199 8.83 7.28 -3.59
C TYR A 199 8.94 7.87 -2.18
N VAL A 200 8.59 9.15 -2.01
CA VAL A 200 8.74 9.88 -0.73
C VAL A 200 7.48 9.83 0.13
N GLY A 201 6.34 9.42 -0.42
CA GLY A 201 5.15 9.08 0.35
C GLY A 201 5.33 7.77 1.12
N ILE A 202 4.34 7.42 1.93
CA ILE A 202 4.29 6.14 2.64
C ILE A 202 2.93 5.50 2.40
N LEU A 203 2.93 4.19 2.10
CA LEU A 203 1.71 3.43 1.89
C LEU A 203 1.48 2.36 2.96
N THR A 204 2.56 1.90 3.59
CA THR A 204 2.57 0.85 4.61
C THR A 204 3.59 1.22 5.68
N GLY A 205 3.15 1.36 6.93
CA GLY A 205 4.07 1.67 8.02
C GLY A 205 3.51 1.43 9.41
N ILE A 206 4.43 1.49 10.38
CA ILE A 206 4.17 1.32 11.79
C ILE A 206 4.92 2.38 12.59
N ARG A 207 4.23 3.01 13.53
CA ARG A 207 4.82 3.79 14.61
C ARG A 207 4.92 2.89 15.84
N PRO A 208 6.12 2.39 16.20
CA PRO A 208 6.28 1.39 17.25
C PRO A 208 5.62 1.80 18.57
N GLY A 209 4.84 0.89 19.14
CA GLY A 209 4.13 1.10 20.40
C GLY A 209 2.92 2.03 20.32
N GLU A 210 2.56 2.58 19.15
CA GLU A 210 1.45 3.53 19.01
C GLU A 210 0.37 3.02 18.04
N PHE A 211 0.72 2.90 16.75
CA PHE A 211 -0.22 2.46 15.71
C PHE A 211 0.48 1.91 14.47
N SER A 212 -0.24 1.10 13.69
CA SER A 212 0.07 0.71 12.32
C SER A 212 -0.89 1.41 11.36
N LEU A 213 -0.42 1.69 10.14
CA LEU A 213 -1.18 2.40 9.13
C LEU A 213 -0.85 1.85 7.73
N THR A 214 -1.89 1.50 7.00
CA THR A 214 -1.82 1.18 5.58
C THR A 214 -2.86 1.98 4.81
N VAL A 215 -2.65 2.11 3.50
CA VAL A 215 -3.58 2.79 2.61
C VAL A 215 -3.92 1.90 1.40
N ASN A 216 -5.19 1.82 1.06
CA ASN A 216 -5.64 1.21 -0.18
C ASN A 216 -6.28 2.27 -1.08
N GLU A 217 -6.10 2.14 -2.39
CA GLU A 217 -6.77 3.00 -3.37
C GLU A 217 -8.29 2.83 -3.31
N ARG A 218 -9.02 3.96 -3.42
CA ARG A 218 -10.47 3.97 -3.60
C ARG A 218 -10.85 4.68 -4.90
N PHE A 219 -11.59 3.98 -5.75
CA PHE A 219 -12.02 4.54 -7.03
C PHE A 219 -13.33 5.34 -6.91
N SER A 220 -13.34 6.52 -7.53
CA SER A 220 -14.51 7.41 -7.64
C SER A 220 -14.42 8.19 -8.95
N VAL A 221 -15.57 8.68 -9.45
CA VAL A 221 -15.60 9.64 -10.56
C VAL A 221 -14.86 10.92 -10.17
N ASP A 222 -15.07 11.38 -8.95
CA ASP A 222 -14.27 12.43 -8.30
C ASP A 222 -13.01 11.81 -7.68
N GLY A 223 -12.08 11.41 -8.56
CA GLY A 223 -10.86 10.66 -8.25
C GLY A 223 -9.57 11.49 -8.35
N GLY A 224 -8.41 10.83 -8.19
CA GLY A 224 -7.10 11.50 -8.18
C GLY A 224 -6.76 12.33 -9.42
N TYR A 225 -7.30 11.98 -10.60
CA TYR A 225 -7.14 12.78 -11.83
C TYR A 225 -7.72 14.18 -11.68
N VAL A 226 -8.88 14.31 -11.03
CA VAL A 226 -9.51 15.62 -10.78
C VAL A 226 -8.64 16.42 -9.81
N GLY A 227 -8.17 15.77 -8.73
CA GLY A 227 -7.28 16.43 -7.77
C GLY A 227 -5.97 16.94 -8.38
N ILE A 228 -5.30 16.16 -9.25
CA ILE A 228 -4.11 16.63 -9.95
C ILE A 228 -4.42 17.82 -10.87
N LEU A 229 -5.55 17.81 -11.58
CA LEU A 229 -5.96 18.94 -12.41
C LEU A 229 -6.20 20.20 -11.58
N GLU A 230 -6.91 20.08 -10.46
CA GLU A 230 -7.12 21.18 -9.51
C GLU A 230 -5.79 21.72 -8.97
N TRP A 231 -4.85 20.83 -8.63
CA TRP A 231 -3.51 21.20 -8.17
C TRP A 231 -2.72 22.02 -9.19
N ILE A 232 -2.76 21.60 -10.46
CA ILE A 232 -2.12 22.30 -11.59
C ILE A 232 -2.77 23.68 -11.80
N LEU A 233 -4.09 23.79 -11.64
CA LEU A 233 -4.83 25.05 -11.74
C LEU A 233 -4.65 25.97 -10.52
N GLY A 234 -3.92 25.52 -9.48
CA GLY A 234 -3.56 26.32 -8.32
C GLY A 234 -4.42 26.09 -7.08
N TRP A 235 -5.38 25.17 -7.12
CA TRP A 235 -6.16 24.75 -5.95
C TRP A 235 -5.46 23.60 -5.23
N ARG A 236 -4.81 23.90 -4.10
CA ARG A 236 -3.81 23.02 -3.47
C ARG A 236 -4.10 22.73 -1.99
N ASP A 237 -5.36 22.78 -1.59
CA ASP A 237 -5.78 22.56 -0.21
C ASP A 237 -5.73 21.07 0.20
N GLY A 238 -5.93 20.16 -0.77
CA GLY A 238 -5.92 18.71 -0.54
C GLY A 238 -4.51 18.11 -0.43
N MET A 239 -4.31 17.18 0.51
CA MET A 239 -3.05 16.46 0.69
C MET A 239 -2.99 15.20 -0.19
N TRP A 240 -1.80 14.86 -0.67
CA TRP A 240 -1.55 13.58 -1.33
C TRP A 240 -1.68 12.44 -0.31
N MET A 241 -2.30 11.32 -0.68
CA MET A 241 -2.62 10.24 0.28
C MET A 241 -1.36 9.63 0.89
N GLY A 242 -0.30 9.43 0.10
CA GLY A 242 0.99 8.94 0.61
C GLY A 242 1.70 9.96 1.49
N PHE A 243 1.53 11.26 1.22
CA PHE A 243 2.12 12.33 2.02
C PHE A 243 1.40 12.49 3.36
N LEU A 244 0.07 12.40 3.37
CA LEU A 244 -0.71 12.40 4.61
C LEU A 244 -0.32 11.21 5.49
N THR A 245 -0.27 10.01 4.90
CA THR A 245 0.14 8.78 5.60
C THR A 245 1.51 8.94 6.25
N ARG A 246 2.49 9.49 5.51
CA ARG A 246 3.81 9.78 6.07
C ARG A 246 3.77 10.80 7.20
N LYS A 247 3.05 11.91 7.02
CA LYS A 247 2.93 12.98 8.01
C LYS A 247 2.32 12.46 9.32
N VAL A 248 1.30 11.60 9.22
CA VAL A 248 0.67 10.94 10.36
C VAL A 248 1.65 10.01 11.06
N LEU A 249 2.33 9.11 10.34
CA LEU A 249 3.34 8.21 10.93
C LEU A 249 4.49 8.98 11.61
N GLU A 250 4.91 10.11 11.03
CA GLU A 250 6.02 10.91 11.56
C GLU A 250 5.61 11.73 12.81
N ASN A 251 4.40 12.31 12.82
CA ASN A 251 4.03 13.35 13.79
C ASN A 251 2.85 13.03 14.71
N ALA A 252 1.94 12.11 14.34
CA ALA A 252 0.82 11.78 15.21
C ALA A 252 1.31 11.10 16.49
N THR A 253 0.61 11.39 17.58
CA THR A 253 1.03 11.05 18.94
C THR A 253 0.25 9.90 19.56
N SER A 254 -0.83 9.45 18.90
CA SER A 254 -1.66 8.33 19.34
C SER A 254 -2.52 7.80 18.20
N TYR A 255 -3.15 6.64 18.40
CA TYR A 255 -4.17 6.11 17.50
C TYR A 255 -5.32 7.09 17.23
N GLU A 256 -5.87 7.75 18.25
CA GLU A 256 -6.99 8.68 18.08
C GLU A 256 -6.59 9.96 17.34
N ASP A 257 -5.38 10.47 17.61
CA ASP A 257 -4.82 11.60 16.87
C ASP A 257 -4.62 11.24 15.38
N ALA A 258 -4.04 10.06 15.10
CA ALA A 258 -3.89 9.55 13.74
C ALA A 258 -5.25 9.39 13.04
N LYS A 259 -6.22 8.77 13.70
CA LYS A 259 -7.60 8.59 13.19
C LYS A 259 -8.25 9.93 12.87
N ASN A 260 -8.13 10.92 13.76
CA ASN A 260 -8.69 12.24 13.55
C ASN A 260 -8.07 12.92 12.32
N GLN A 261 -6.73 12.94 12.21
CA GLN A 261 -6.04 13.51 11.06
C GLN A 261 -6.42 12.82 9.74
N LEU A 262 -6.49 11.48 9.73
CA LEU A 262 -6.84 10.67 8.56
C LEU A 262 -8.31 10.80 8.15
N SER A 263 -9.21 11.19 9.06
CA SER A 263 -10.64 11.38 8.76
C SER A 263 -10.99 12.81 8.32
N GLN A 264 -10.21 13.80 8.72
CA GLN A 264 -10.55 15.22 8.52
C GLN A 264 -9.73 15.91 7.43
N THR A 265 -8.52 15.43 7.14
CA THR A 265 -7.65 16.11 6.17
C THR A 265 -8.19 15.91 4.76
N GLU A 266 -8.42 16.99 4.01
CA GLU A 266 -8.77 16.93 2.60
C GLU A 266 -7.67 16.23 1.79
N LEU A 267 -8.06 15.46 0.79
CA LEU A 267 -7.23 14.59 -0.01
C LEU A 267 -7.32 14.95 -1.49
N LEU A 268 -6.23 14.66 -2.19
CA LEU A 268 -6.20 14.75 -3.65
C LEU A 268 -7.01 13.64 -4.32
N ALA A 269 -6.99 12.44 -3.73
CA ALA A 269 -7.66 11.24 -4.22
C ALA A 269 -8.44 10.57 -3.08
N PRO A 270 -9.56 9.88 -3.37
CA PRO A 270 -10.24 9.03 -2.41
C PRO A 270 -9.32 7.87 -1.96
N ALA A 271 -9.48 7.42 -0.72
CA ALA A 271 -8.66 6.35 -0.18
C ALA A 271 -9.43 5.53 0.88
N TYR A 272 -8.91 4.35 1.19
CA TYR A 272 -9.17 3.67 2.45
C TYR A 272 -7.93 3.76 3.31
N PHE A 273 -8.04 4.32 4.51
CA PHE A 273 -6.97 4.23 5.51
C PHE A 273 -7.31 3.12 6.49
N ILE A 274 -6.40 2.18 6.69
CA ILE A 274 -6.59 1.09 7.62
C ILE A 274 -5.61 1.27 8.77
N LEU A 275 -6.15 1.60 9.94
CA LEU A 275 -5.41 2.09 11.10
C LEU A 275 -5.63 1.16 12.28
N GLY A 276 -4.54 0.67 12.88
CA GLY A 276 -4.56 -0.24 14.02
C GLY A 276 -3.76 0.32 15.18
N GLY A 277 -4.28 0.26 16.40
CA GLY A 277 -3.60 0.78 17.60
C GLY A 277 -2.94 -0.32 18.42
N ASN A 278 -2.40 0.09 19.57
CA ASN A 278 -1.86 -0.83 20.60
C ASN A 278 -2.91 -1.24 21.66
N GLY A 279 -4.10 -0.65 21.62
CA GLY A 279 -5.18 -0.86 22.58
C GLY A 279 -6.26 -1.84 22.10
N THR A 280 -6.94 -2.49 23.04
CA THR A 280 -8.10 -3.35 22.71
C THR A 280 -9.20 -2.53 22.04
N GLY A 281 -9.67 -2.99 20.87
CA GLY A 281 -10.68 -2.30 20.08
C GLY A 281 -10.14 -1.22 19.13
N GLN A 282 -8.84 -0.89 19.20
CA GLN A 282 -8.24 0.08 18.28
C GLN A 282 -7.91 -0.57 16.94
N GLY A 283 -8.86 -0.50 16.02
CA GLY A 283 -8.70 -0.95 14.64
C GLY A 283 -9.87 -0.46 13.81
N CYS A 284 -9.60 0.23 12.71
CA CYS A 284 -10.66 0.73 11.83
C CYS A 284 -10.23 0.81 10.36
N VAL A 285 -11.22 0.77 9.47
CA VAL A 285 -11.12 1.21 8.08
C VAL A 285 -11.81 2.57 7.98
N ILE A 286 -11.10 3.60 7.49
CA ILE A 286 -11.63 4.93 7.25
C ILE A 286 -11.84 5.07 5.74
N THR A 287 -13.08 5.12 5.31
CA THR A 287 -13.44 5.26 3.89
C THR A 287 -13.57 6.74 3.54
N ARG A 288 -12.69 7.24 2.66
CA ARG A 288 -12.57 8.67 2.34
C ARG A 288 -13.01 8.96 0.91
N THR A 289 -13.75 10.05 0.72
CA THR A 289 -13.67 10.82 -0.54
C THR A 289 -12.51 11.80 -0.44
N ARG A 290 -12.32 12.61 -1.49
CA ARG A 290 -11.37 13.73 -1.46
C ARG A 290 -11.61 14.65 -0.25
N ILE A 291 -12.85 15.04 0.02
CA ILE A 291 -13.16 16.05 1.05
C ILE A 291 -13.90 15.51 2.29
N ASN A 292 -14.52 14.33 2.23
CA ASN A 292 -15.35 13.81 3.30
C ASN A 292 -14.86 12.45 3.81
N THR A 293 -15.22 12.12 5.04
CA THR A 293 -15.25 10.73 5.53
C THR A 293 -16.64 10.15 5.29
N LEU A 294 -16.73 9.06 4.53
CA LEU A 294 -18.00 8.38 4.25
C LEU A 294 -18.37 7.43 5.38
N ASP A 295 -17.38 6.72 5.93
CA ASP A 295 -17.58 5.77 7.01
C ASP A 295 -16.28 5.54 7.80
N ILE A 296 -16.44 5.18 9.07
CA ILE A 296 -15.36 4.69 9.93
C ILE A 296 -15.80 3.33 10.45
N TRP A 297 -15.32 2.27 9.81
CA TRP A 297 -15.68 0.90 10.13
C TRP A 297 -14.72 0.35 11.19
N GLU A 298 -15.15 0.41 12.45
CA GLU A 298 -14.35 -0.03 13.59
C GLU A 298 -14.55 -1.51 13.91
N LEU A 299 -13.55 -2.07 14.59
CA LEU A 299 -13.71 -3.28 15.37
C LEU A 299 -14.80 -3.08 16.42
N ASP A 300 -15.60 -4.13 16.64
CA ASP A 300 -16.63 -4.13 17.66
C ASP A 300 -16.79 -5.53 18.23
N MET A 301 -16.13 -5.76 19.36
CA MET A 301 -16.19 -7.05 20.06
C MET A 301 -17.58 -7.39 20.58
N LYS A 302 -18.44 -6.39 20.86
CA LYS A 302 -19.82 -6.63 21.31
C LYS A 302 -20.69 -7.20 20.19
N LEU A 303 -20.39 -6.81 18.95
CA LEU A 303 -21.02 -7.35 17.75
C LEU A 303 -20.27 -8.56 17.16
N GLY A 304 -19.26 -9.08 17.87
CA GLY A 304 -18.44 -10.20 17.41
C GLY A 304 -17.49 -9.87 16.25
N ARG A 305 -17.29 -8.57 15.94
CA ARG A 305 -16.39 -8.11 14.88
C ARG A 305 -14.97 -7.96 15.43
N TRP A 306 -14.22 -9.05 15.35
CA TRP A 306 -12.84 -9.15 15.86
C TRP A 306 -11.76 -8.87 14.78
N TYR A 307 -12.16 -8.66 13.52
CA TYR A 307 -11.30 -8.15 12.46
C TYR A 307 -12.07 -7.17 11.55
N VAL A 308 -11.32 -6.30 10.88
CA VAL A 308 -11.78 -5.54 9.70
C VAL A 308 -10.87 -5.91 8.53
N LEU A 309 -11.42 -5.92 7.33
CA LEU A 309 -10.74 -6.37 6.12
C LEU A 309 -11.15 -5.47 4.96
N GLU A 310 -10.15 -4.83 4.34
CA GLU A 310 -10.38 -3.93 3.21
C GLU A 310 -9.51 -4.31 2.01
N THR A 311 -10.13 -4.30 0.83
CA THR A 311 -9.48 -4.41 -0.48
C THR A 311 -9.54 -3.06 -1.17
N ASN A 312 -10.40 -2.88 -2.18
CA ASN A 312 -10.45 -1.65 -2.99
C ASN A 312 -11.89 -1.23 -3.33
N TYR A 313 -12.87 -1.72 -2.57
CA TYR A 313 -14.29 -1.46 -2.80
C TYR A 313 -14.94 -1.04 -1.49
N ASP A 314 -16.03 -0.31 -1.51
CA ASP A 314 -16.68 0.04 -0.25
C ASP A 314 -17.19 -1.23 0.45
N HIS A 315 -17.08 -1.32 1.78
CA HIS A 315 -17.42 -2.55 2.52
C HIS A 315 -18.92 -2.87 2.48
N TRP A 316 -19.78 -1.87 2.26
CA TRP A 316 -21.22 -2.03 2.06
C TRP A 316 -21.60 -2.41 0.62
N GLU A 317 -20.65 -2.37 -0.32
CA GLU A 317 -20.87 -2.75 -1.72
C GLU A 317 -20.41 -4.18 -2.00
N LYS A 318 -20.98 -4.76 -3.08
CA LYS A 318 -20.51 -6.05 -3.58
C LYS A 318 -19.13 -5.90 -4.26
N PRO A 319 -18.20 -6.84 -4.04
CA PRO A 319 -16.95 -6.88 -4.79
C PRO A 319 -17.20 -6.92 -6.31
N MET A 320 -16.25 -6.39 -7.09
CA MET A 320 -16.30 -6.55 -8.54
C MET A 320 -16.13 -8.02 -8.91
N ILE A 321 -16.95 -8.51 -9.84
CA ILE A 321 -17.01 -9.93 -10.22
C ILE A 321 -15.65 -10.49 -10.65
N PHE A 322 -14.77 -9.66 -11.22
CA PHE A 322 -13.47 -10.06 -11.74
C PHE A 322 -12.28 -9.82 -10.78
N ASP A 323 -12.53 -9.26 -9.59
CA ASP A 323 -11.53 -8.97 -8.54
C ASP A 323 -12.20 -9.10 -7.15
N ASP A 324 -12.65 -10.31 -6.82
CA ASP A 324 -13.16 -10.61 -5.48
C ASP A 324 -12.09 -11.26 -4.61
N ARG A 325 -11.22 -10.42 -4.04
CA ARG A 325 -10.26 -10.81 -2.99
C ARG A 325 -10.85 -10.79 -1.59
N ARG A 326 -11.94 -10.02 -1.38
CA ARG A 326 -12.56 -9.82 -0.07
C ARG A 326 -13.19 -11.12 0.43
N THR A 327 -14.02 -11.76 -0.39
CA THR A 327 -14.75 -12.96 0.01
C THR A 327 -13.83 -14.12 0.39
N PRO A 328 -12.79 -14.47 -0.40
CA PRO A 328 -11.85 -15.53 -0.04
C PRO A 328 -11.02 -15.19 1.21
N ALA A 329 -10.58 -13.94 1.36
CA ALA A 329 -9.83 -13.52 2.54
C ALA A 329 -10.69 -13.62 3.82
N MET A 330 -11.96 -13.18 3.78
CA MET A 330 -12.89 -13.33 4.90
C MET A 330 -13.17 -14.79 5.21
N LYS A 331 -13.34 -15.65 4.19
CA LYS A 331 -13.48 -17.11 4.38
C LYS A 331 -12.31 -17.66 5.18
N CYS A 332 -11.08 -17.31 4.80
CA CYS A 332 -9.89 -17.81 5.49
C CYS A 332 -9.70 -17.21 6.89
N MET A 333 -10.01 -15.93 7.09
CA MET A 333 -10.02 -15.33 8.43
C MET A 333 -11.02 -15.99 9.37
N ASN A 334 -12.22 -16.29 8.87
CA ASN A 334 -13.24 -17.00 9.65
C ASN A 334 -12.82 -18.43 10.02
N GLN A 335 -11.99 -19.09 9.20
CA GLN A 335 -11.42 -20.40 9.51
C GLN A 335 -10.29 -20.33 10.54
N VAL A 336 -9.46 -19.28 10.51
CA VAL A 336 -8.41 -19.07 11.53
C VAL A 336 -9.03 -18.87 12.92
N THR A 337 -10.11 -18.10 13.00
CA THR A 337 -10.79 -17.67 14.24
C THR A 337 -9.93 -16.74 15.11
N GLN A 338 -10.58 -16.00 16.01
CA GLN A 338 -9.89 -15.10 16.94
C GLN A 338 -8.88 -15.83 17.85
N ALA A 339 -9.15 -17.10 18.21
CA ALA A 339 -8.31 -17.84 19.16
C ALA A 339 -6.96 -18.29 18.58
N ASN A 340 -6.85 -18.41 17.24
CA ASN A 340 -5.64 -18.90 16.58
C ASN A 340 -4.95 -17.83 15.73
N ILE A 341 -5.37 -16.56 15.84
CA ILE A 341 -4.78 -15.47 15.06
C ILE A 341 -3.33 -15.24 15.49
N SER A 342 -2.44 -15.14 14.50
CA SER A 342 -1.02 -14.87 14.65
C SER A 342 -0.46 -14.32 13.34
N LEU A 343 0.76 -13.77 13.37
CA LEU A 343 1.47 -13.37 12.14
C LEU A 343 1.54 -14.50 11.11
N ALA A 344 1.76 -15.74 11.56
CA ALA A 344 1.82 -16.91 10.70
C ALA A 344 0.47 -17.17 10.00
N SER A 345 -0.64 -17.19 10.75
CA SER A 345 -1.96 -17.45 10.18
C SER A 345 -2.42 -16.32 9.26
N ILE A 346 -2.00 -15.07 9.51
CA ILE A 346 -2.28 -13.95 8.61
C ILE A 346 -1.49 -14.10 7.33
N TYR A 347 -0.20 -14.45 7.41
CA TYR A 347 0.61 -14.70 6.23
C TYR A 347 0.05 -15.84 5.37
N ASP A 348 -0.55 -16.86 6.00
CA ASP A 348 -1.27 -17.93 5.32
C ASP A 348 -2.48 -17.40 4.52
N VAL A 349 -3.30 -16.53 5.13
CA VAL A 349 -4.41 -15.84 4.44
C VAL A 349 -3.90 -14.99 3.27
N LEU A 350 -2.86 -14.18 3.51
CA LEU A 350 -2.20 -13.34 2.50
C LEU A 350 -1.48 -14.13 1.40
N SER A 351 -1.34 -15.45 1.55
CA SER A 351 -0.68 -16.34 0.58
C SER A 351 -1.67 -17.14 -0.26
N THR A 352 -2.97 -17.04 0.03
CA THR A 352 -4.04 -17.79 -0.63
C THR A 352 -4.54 -17.06 -1.88
N LYS A 353 -4.66 -17.69 -3.04
CA LYS A 353 -5.21 -17.08 -4.26
C LYS A 353 -6.74 -16.92 -4.15
N PRO A 354 -7.34 -15.82 -4.66
CA PRO A 354 -6.74 -14.71 -5.41
C PRO A 354 -6.18 -13.59 -4.53
N VAL A 355 -6.17 -13.76 -3.20
CA VAL A 355 -5.62 -12.76 -2.27
C VAL A 355 -4.15 -12.48 -2.57
N LEU A 356 -3.36 -13.54 -2.77
CA LEU A 356 -2.10 -13.51 -3.50
C LEU A 356 -2.40 -13.57 -5.01
N ASN A 357 -1.91 -12.61 -5.78
CA ASN A 357 -2.09 -12.54 -7.23
C ASN A 357 -0.83 -12.04 -7.94
N LYS A 358 -0.84 -11.93 -9.28
CA LYS A 358 0.34 -11.47 -10.06
C LYS A 358 0.79 -10.04 -9.75
N LEU A 359 -0.08 -9.23 -9.17
CA LEU A 359 0.20 -7.83 -8.86
C LEU A 359 0.71 -7.65 -7.43
N THR A 360 0.71 -8.72 -6.63
CA THR A 360 1.24 -8.69 -5.27
C THR A 360 2.75 -8.47 -5.34
N THR A 361 3.22 -7.31 -4.88
CA THR A 361 4.65 -6.94 -4.90
C THR A 361 5.36 -7.38 -3.63
N TYR A 362 4.73 -7.11 -2.49
CA TYR A 362 5.22 -7.49 -1.18
C TYR A 362 4.06 -7.83 -0.23
N THR A 363 4.40 -8.47 0.88
CA THR A 363 3.52 -8.66 2.04
C THR A 363 4.22 -8.13 3.26
N SER A 364 3.53 -7.27 4.02
CA SER A 364 4.04 -6.75 5.29
C SER A 364 3.18 -7.24 6.46
N LEU A 365 3.85 -7.61 7.54
CA LEU A 365 3.28 -8.06 8.79
C LEU A 365 3.75 -7.11 9.89
N MET A 366 2.82 -6.56 10.66
CA MET A 366 3.13 -5.53 11.66
C MET A 366 2.51 -5.87 13.00
N ASP A 367 3.31 -5.79 14.05
CA ASP A 367 2.89 -5.93 15.45
C ASP A 367 3.22 -4.62 16.17
N VAL A 368 2.17 -3.91 16.59
CA VAL A 368 2.27 -2.55 17.14
C VAL A 368 3.00 -2.55 18.48
N SER A 369 2.62 -3.43 19.42
CA SER A 369 3.20 -3.46 20.76
C SER A 369 4.65 -3.93 20.74
N ALA A 370 5.00 -4.91 19.91
CA ALA A 370 6.38 -5.33 19.72
C ALA A 370 7.20 -4.32 18.88
N GLY A 371 6.53 -3.42 18.14
CA GLY A 371 7.17 -2.50 17.21
C GLY A 371 7.80 -3.21 16.01
N THR A 372 7.29 -4.40 15.68
CA THR A 372 7.86 -5.27 14.63
C THR A 372 7.21 -4.97 13.29
N LEU A 373 8.04 -4.91 12.26
CA LEU A 373 7.63 -4.89 10.86
C LEU A 373 8.46 -5.96 10.14
N GLU A 374 7.79 -6.94 9.57
CA GLU A 374 8.38 -7.92 8.66
C GLU A 374 7.80 -7.69 7.28
N SER A 375 8.60 -7.84 6.24
CA SER A 375 8.09 -7.78 4.88
C SER A 375 8.85 -8.69 3.94
N TYR A 376 8.11 -9.18 2.96
CA TYR A 376 8.57 -10.20 2.03
C TYR A 376 8.15 -9.82 0.63
N ILE A 377 9.11 -9.78 -0.30
CA ILE A 377 8.81 -9.70 -1.73
C ILE A 377 8.02 -10.94 -2.12
N ARG A 378 6.97 -10.80 -2.94
CA ARG A 378 6.11 -11.90 -3.34
C ARG A 378 6.21 -12.19 -4.83
N ASP A 379 5.99 -13.45 -5.16
CA ASP A 379 5.67 -13.89 -6.52
C ASP A 379 4.47 -14.85 -6.48
N CYS A 380 3.70 -14.88 -7.57
CA CYS A 380 2.54 -15.76 -7.71
C CYS A 380 2.73 -16.67 -8.94
N PRO A 381 3.24 -17.90 -8.76
CA PRO A 381 3.59 -18.78 -9.87
C PRO A 381 2.34 -19.24 -10.60
N ASN A 382 2.50 -19.46 -11.91
CA ASN A 382 1.41 -19.93 -12.76
C ASN A 382 0.93 -21.33 -12.30
N PRO A 383 -0.38 -21.59 -12.34
CA PRO A 383 -1.43 -20.66 -12.76
C PRO A 383 -1.80 -19.67 -11.64
N CYS A 384 -1.90 -18.37 -11.95
CA CYS A 384 -2.27 -17.32 -10.99
C CYS A 384 -2.97 -16.14 -11.70
N THR A 385 -4.05 -15.64 -11.10
CA THR A 385 -4.82 -14.52 -11.62
C THR A 385 -4.00 -13.21 -11.59
N PRO A 386 -4.12 -12.34 -12.60
CA PRO A 386 -3.62 -10.98 -12.52
C PRO A 386 -4.52 -10.02 -11.75
N TRP A 387 -5.69 -10.46 -11.30
CA TRP A 387 -6.72 -9.65 -10.65
C TRP A 387 -7.32 -10.42 -9.49
#